data_AF-A0A938KZQ2-F1
#
_entry.id   AF-A0A938KZQ2-F1
#
_cell.length_a   1.000
_cell.length_b   1.000
_cell.length_c   1.000
_cell.angle_alpha   90.00
_cell.angle_beta   90.00
_cell.angle_gamma   90.00
#
_symmetry.space_group_name_H-M   'P 1'
#
loop_
_entity.id
_entity.type
_entity.pdbx_description
1 polymer ?
#
loop_
_entity_poly.entity_id
_entity_poly.type
_entity_poly.pdbx_seq_one_letter_code
_entity_poly.pdbx_strand_id
1 'polypeptide(L)'
;MYCAHCGTENEAGAYACLRCGERLYAPDTEHAPPLGLVGCPKCSASNEAHARHCWKCGASLDSAVRISPQGVAGARAARSAALESPRTRPVFTPEQRQSAGAQRDLRSTFDRGNDSGSPGAPLPEELQGWNWGAFLLDFAWGMGNRVWWAVVAGLLAWLVVFLTPMPARYLMFAILLGVKILLGLRGSQWAWEARPWQDTRQFRLVQRMWMNWGVIIVIVMVVLVIQCMRAPATPETPTS
;
A
#
# COMPACT_ATOMS: atom_id res chain seq x y z
N MET A 1 2.38 -0.47 -23.97
CA MET A 1 3.18 -1.35 -23.08
C MET A 1 2.30 -2.44 -22.50
N TYR A 2 2.82 -3.64 -22.28
CA TYR A 2 2.03 -4.78 -21.81
C TYR A 2 2.15 -4.95 -20.30
N CYS A 3 1.08 -5.40 -19.66
CA CYS A 3 1.07 -5.71 -18.24
C CYS A 3 1.81 -7.03 -17.96
N ALA A 4 2.86 -6.99 -17.13
CA ALA A 4 3.62 -8.18 -16.75
C ALA A 4 2.80 -9.23 -15.96
N HIS A 5 1.70 -8.80 -15.33
CA HIS A 5 0.80 -9.67 -14.57
C HIS A 5 -0.24 -10.38 -15.46
N CYS A 6 -1.02 -9.63 -16.26
CA CYS A 6 -2.18 -10.16 -16.98
C CYS A 6 -2.12 -10.10 -18.53
N GLY A 7 -1.03 -9.56 -19.10
CA GLY A 7 -0.80 -9.51 -20.55
C GLY A 7 -1.59 -8.44 -21.31
N THR A 8 -2.44 -7.66 -20.64
CA THR A 8 -3.23 -6.58 -21.27
C THR A 8 -2.32 -5.50 -21.84
N GLU A 9 -2.61 -5.03 -23.05
CA GLU A 9 -1.97 -3.89 -23.67
C GLU A 9 -2.52 -2.58 -23.11
N ASN A 10 -1.64 -1.64 -22.79
CA ASN A 10 -1.99 -0.33 -22.25
C ASN A 10 -1.25 0.75 -23.05
N GLU A 11 -1.81 1.96 -23.03
CA GLU A 11 -1.22 3.15 -23.64
C GLU A 11 0.20 3.41 -23.13
N ALA A 12 1.05 4.02 -23.97
CA ALA A 12 2.40 4.37 -23.60
C ALA A 12 2.39 5.41 -22.47
N GLY A 13 3.11 5.13 -21.36
CA GLY A 13 3.17 6.02 -20.21
C GLY A 13 2.04 5.85 -19.19
N ALA A 14 1.10 4.91 -19.40
CA ALA A 14 0.11 4.57 -18.39
C ALA A 14 0.79 4.10 -17.09
N TYR A 15 0.37 4.62 -15.95
CA TYR A 15 0.97 4.30 -14.64
C TYR A 15 0.59 2.89 -14.16
N ALA A 16 -0.63 2.44 -14.46
CA ALA A 16 -1.16 1.16 -14.01
C ALA A 16 -2.00 0.51 -15.12
N CYS A 17 -2.15 -0.82 -15.04
CA CYS A 17 -2.91 -1.59 -16.00
C CYS A 17 -4.41 -1.33 -15.86
N LEU A 18 -5.07 -1.02 -16.97
CA LEU A 18 -6.51 -0.72 -17.02
C LEU A 18 -7.40 -1.92 -16.63
N ARG A 19 -6.88 -3.14 -16.77
CA ARG A 19 -7.62 -4.38 -16.47
C ARG A 19 -7.42 -4.87 -15.04
N CYS A 20 -6.18 -4.92 -14.56
CA CYS A 20 -5.86 -5.54 -13.27
C CYS A 20 -5.28 -4.58 -12.23
N GLY A 21 -5.08 -3.31 -12.55
CA GLY A 21 -4.57 -2.29 -11.62
C GLY A 21 -3.07 -2.38 -11.30
N GLU A 22 -2.36 -3.36 -11.85
CA GLU A 22 -0.93 -3.57 -11.58
C GLU A 22 -0.09 -2.42 -12.14
N ARG A 23 0.99 -2.03 -11.43
CA ARG A 23 1.86 -0.96 -11.88
C ARG A 23 2.56 -1.35 -13.18
N LEU A 24 2.58 -0.40 -14.12
CA LEU A 24 3.25 -0.56 -15.40
C LEU A 24 4.60 0.16 -15.34
N TYR A 25 5.68 -0.57 -15.59
CA TYR A 25 7.02 0.00 -15.64
C TYR A 25 7.96 -0.87 -16.47
N ALA A 26 9.05 -0.27 -16.94
CA ALA A 26 10.18 -0.99 -17.50
C ALA A 26 11.12 -1.37 -16.35
N PRO A 27 11.44 -2.65 -16.14
CA PRO A 27 12.37 -3.07 -15.10
C PRO A 27 13.75 -2.46 -15.32
N ASP A 28 14.34 -1.93 -14.25
CA ASP A 28 15.72 -1.47 -14.26
C ASP A 28 16.67 -2.67 -14.26
N THR A 29 17.53 -2.73 -15.28
CA THR A 29 18.54 -3.80 -15.44
C THR A 29 19.83 -3.52 -14.69
N GLU A 30 20.09 -2.28 -14.28
CA GLU A 30 21.27 -1.90 -13.49
C GLU A 30 21.06 -2.24 -12.01
N HIS A 31 19.84 -2.06 -11.50
CA HIS A 31 19.44 -2.41 -10.13
C HIS A 31 18.50 -3.62 -10.14
N ALA A 32 19.05 -4.80 -10.45
CA ALA A 32 18.26 -6.02 -10.55
C ALA A 32 17.45 -6.28 -9.25
N PRO A 33 16.13 -6.53 -9.34
CA PRO A 33 15.30 -6.79 -8.17
C PRO A 33 15.78 -8.05 -7.44
N PRO A 34 15.49 -8.17 -6.13
CA PRO A 34 16.01 -9.27 -5.29
C PRO A 34 15.58 -10.66 -5.75
N LEU A 35 14.50 -10.75 -6.54
CA LEU A 35 14.01 -11.99 -7.14
C LEU A 35 14.66 -12.32 -8.49
N GLY A 36 15.51 -11.43 -9.03
CA GLY A 36 16.18 -11.57 -10.31
C GLY A 36 15.33 -11.12 -11.50
N LEU A 37 15.92 -11.25 -12.69
CA LEU A 37 15.31 -10.92 -13.97
C LEU A 37 15.15 -12.18 -14.84
N VAL A 38 14.14 -12.17 -15.69
CA VAL A 38 13.91 -13.19 -16.74
C VAL A 38 13.89 -12.52 -18.11
N GLY A 39 14.69 -13.05 -19.04
CA GLY A 39 14.72 -12.61 -20.42
C GLY A 39 13.51 -13.13 -21.19
N CYS A 40 12.90 -12.27 -22.01
CA CYS A 40 11.84 -12.68 -22.92
C CYS A 40 12.43 -13.45 -24.12
N PRO A 41 11.97 -14.68 -24.43
CA PRO A 41 12.47 -15.44 -25.57
C PRO A 41 12.08 -14.85 -26.93
N LYS A 42 11.04 -13.99 -26.98
CA LYS A 42 10.53 -13.39 -28.23
C LYS A 42 11.23 -12.08 -28.61
N CYS A 43 11.54 -11.23 -27.64
CA CYS A 43 12.02 -9.86 -27.90
C CYS A 43 13.24 -9.45 -27.07
N SER A 44 13.84 -10.40 -26.34
CA SER A 44 15.00 -10.25 -25.47
C SER A 44 14.90 -9.20 -24.37
N ALA A 45 13.72 -8.62 -24.12
CA ALA A 45 13.52 -7.68 -23.03
C ALA A 45 13.65 -8.39 -21.67
N SER A 46 14.30 -7.71 -20.72
CA SER A 46 14.36 -8.14 -19.32
C SER A 46 13.03 -7.85 -18.62
N ASN A 47 12.54 -8.82 -17.87
CA ASN A 47 11.33 -8.76 -17.07
C ASN A 47 11.68 -9.15 -15.64
N GLU A 48 10.84 -8.81 -14.66
CA GLU A 48 11.01 -9.36 -13.32
C GLU A 48 10.83 -10.88 -13.33
N ALA A 49 11.55 -11.60 -12.46
CA ALA A 49 11.48 -13.06 -12.43
C ALA A 49 10.07 -13.64 -12.24
N HIS A 50 9.15 -12.89 -11.64
CA HIS A 50 7.76 -13.31 -11.42
C HIS A 50 6.78 -12.83 -12.51
N ALA A 51 7.26 -12.13 -13.54
CA ALA A 51 6.44 -11.71 -14.66
C ALA A 51 5.88 -12.94 -15.42
N ARG A 52 4.58 -12.92 -15.70
CA ARG A 52 3.91 -13.93 -16.55
C ARG A 52 3.93 -13.54 -18.02
N HIS A 53 3.99 -12.23 -18.30
CA HIS A 53 3.98 -11.68 -19.64
C HIS A 53 5.12 -10.67 -19.80
N CYS A 54 5.65 -10.54 -21.02
CA CYS A 54 6.69 -9.56 -21.30
C CYS A 54 6.12 -8.14 -21.36
N TRP A 55 6.70 -7.19 -20.61
CA TRP A 55 6.23 -5.80 -20.59
C TRP A 55 6.38 -5.09 -21.95
N LYS A 56 7.33 -5.53 -22.78
CA LYS A 56 7.64 -4.94 -24.09
C LYS A 56 6.78 -5.50 -25.22
N CYS A 57 6.61 -6.82 -25.31
CA CYS A 57 5.98 -7.47 -26.47
C CYS A 57 4.76 -8.35 -26.16
N GLY A 58 4.37 -8.46 -24.89
CA GLY A 58 3.17 -9.20 -24.46
C GLY A 58 3.28 -10.72 -24.48
N ALA A 59 4.39 -11.29 -24.93
CA ALA A 59 4.58 -12.75 -24.96
C ALA A 59 4.52 -13.36 -23.56
N SER A 60 3.92 -14.56 -23.44
CA SER A 60 3.97 -15.34 -22.20
C SER A 60 5.43 -15.72 -21.87
N LEU A 61 5.74 -15.66 -20.58
CA LEU A 61 7.01 -16.04 -19.98
C LEU A 61 6.91 -17.34 -19.19
N ASP A 62 5.80 -18.09 -19.33
CA ASP A 62 5.58 -19.35 -18.60
C ASP A 62 6.63 -20.40 -18.95
N SER A 63 7.15 -20.37 -20.18
CA SER A 63 8.21 -21.26 -20.68
C SER A 63 9.62 -20.66 -20.58
N ALA A 64 9.76 -19.42 -20.07
CA ALA A 64 11.06 -18.75 -20.04
C ALA A 64 11.95 -19.35 -18.95
N VAL A 65 13.23 -19.58 -19.28
CA VAL A 65 14.22 -20.10 -18.33
C VAL A 65 14.49 -19.04 -17.26
N ARG A 66 14.02 -19.30 -16.03
CA ARG A 66 14.22 -18.41 -14.88
C ARG A 66 15.48 -18.85 -14.13
N ILE A 67 16.57 -18.12 -14.36
CA ILE A 67 17.79 -18.29 -13.57
C ILE A 67 17.62 -17.44 -12.31
N SER A 68 17.03 -18.03 -11.28
CA SER A 68 16.97 -17.40 -9.96
C SER A 68 18.39 -17.42 -9.37
N PRO A 69 18.94 -16.28 -8.88
CA PRO A 69 20.14 -16.35 -8.05
C PRO A 69 19.82 -17.26 -6.87
N GLN A 70 20.54 -18.37 -6.73
CA GLN A 70 20.20 -19.40 -5.75
C GLN A 70 20.18 -18.82 -4.34
N GLY A 71 18.96 -18.52 -3.88
CA GLY A 71 18.64 -18.06 -2.55
C GLY A 71 17.19 -18.40 -2.28
N VAL A 72 16.97 -19.19 -1.24
CA VAL A 72 15.72 -19.39 -0.48
C VAL A 72 14.58 -20.28 -1.00
N ALA A 73 14.42 -20.60 -2.30
CA ALA A 73 13.21 -21.35 -2.74
C ALA A 73 13.35 -22.88 -2.91
N GLY A 74 14.56 -23.44 -2.94
CA GLY A 74 14.78 -24.88 -3.24
C GLY A 74 14.45 -25.87 -2.12
N ALA A 75 14.12 -25.41 -0.91
CA ALA A 75 14.08 -26.27 0.29
C ALA A 75 12.78 -27.09 0.47
N ARG A 76 11.70 -26.80 -0.26
CA ARG A 76 10.39 -27.47 -0.03
C ARG A 76 10.08 -28.64 -0.96
N ALA A 77 10.66 -28.70 -2.16
CA ALA A 77 10.35 -29.78 -3.12
C ALA A 77 11.19 -31.06 -2.91
N ALA A 78 12.34 -30.98 -2.23
CA ALA A 78 13.28 -32.10 -2.11
C ALA A 78 13.03 -33.04 -0.91
N ARG A 79 11.92 -32.87 -0.15
CA ARG A 79 11.66 -33.70 1.04
C ARG A 79 11.04 -35.07 0.75
N SER A 80 10.52 -35.32 -0.46
CA SER A 80 9.84 -36.58 -0.78
C SER A 80 10.73 -37.62 -1.48
N ALA A 81 11.92 -37.23 -1.96
CA ALA A 81 12.78 -38.06 -2.82
C ALA A 81 14.19 -38.30 -2.25
N ALA A 82 14.46 -37.91 -0.99
CA ALA A 82 15.78 -38.00 -0.36
C ALA A 82 15.88 -39.08 0.73
N LEU A 83 15.18 -40.20 0.55
CA LEU A 83 15.61 -41.47 1.11
C LEU A 83 16.37 -42.15 -0.03
N GLU A 84 17.63 -42.52 0.19
CA GLU A 84 18.58 -43.11 -0.77
C GLU A 84 19.51 -42.16 -1.57
N SER A 85 20.40 -41.43 -0.89
CA SER A 85 21.72 -41.10 -1.48
C SER A 85 22.77 -40.83 -0.38
N PRO A 86 24.07 -41.22 -0.57
CA PRO A 86 25.06 -41.18 0.49
C PRO A 86 25.41 -39.75 0.91
N ARG A 87 25.40 -39.48 2.22
CA ARG A 87 25.83 -38.19 2.79
C ARG A 87 27.31 -37.95 2.50
N THR A 88 27.61 -37.04 1.58
CA THR A 88 28.84 -36.26 1.65
C THR A 88 28.51 -34.90 2.24
N ARG A 89 29.15 -34.53 3.36
CA ARG A 89 29.05 -33.18 3.91
C ARG A 89 29.88 -32.27 3.01
N PRO A 90 29.32 -31.24 2.38
CA PRO A 90 30.12 -30.26 1.67
C PRO A 90 31.01 -29.53 2.68
N VAL A 91 32.32 -29.57 2.45
CA VAL A 91 33.30 -28.78 3.21
C VAL A 91 33.24 -27.36 2.69
N PHE A 92 32.60 -26.47 3.44
CA PHE A 92 32.62 -25.04 3.16
C PHE A 92 33.98 -24.44 3.52
N THR A 93 34.55 -23.64 2.61
CA THR A 93 35.78 -22.90 2.88
C THR A 93 35.54 -21.82 3.96
N PRO A 94 36.59 -21.39 4.71
CA PRO A 94 36.46 -20.34 5.72
C PRO A 94 35.87 -19.02 5.16
N GLU A 95 36.22 -18.70 3.92
CA GLU A 95 35.79 -17.47 3.22
C GLU A 95 34.29 -17.49 2.88
N GLN A 96 33.77 -18.66 2.45
CA GLN A 96 32.33 -18.87 2.22
C GLN A 96 31.52 -18.79 3.52
N ARG A 97 32.12 -19.20 4.65
CA ARG A 97 31.48 -19.12 5.97
C ARG A 97 31.41 -17.68 6.49
N GLN A 98 32.41 -16.84 6.18
CA GLN A 98 32.45 -15.42 6.53
C GLN A 98 31.47 -14.58 5.71
N SER A 99 31.41 -14.79 4.40
CA SER A 99 30.48 -14.10 3.49
C SER A 99 29.01 -14.42 3.79
N ALA A 100 28.70 -15.69 4.12
CA ALA A 100 27.37 -16.08 4.57
C ALA A 100 26.98 -15.52 5.95
N GLY A 101 27.96 -15.20 6.81
CA GLY A 101 27.75 -14.47 8.06
C GLY A 101 27.43 -13.00 7.80
N ALA A 102 28.28 -12.33 7.01
CA ALA A 102 28.15 -10.91 6.67
C ALA A 102 26.84 -10.57 5.95
N GLN A 103 26.36 -11.42 5.03
CA GLN A 103 25.06 -11.22 4.37
C GLN A 103 23.86 -11.40 5.31
N ARG A 104 23.98 -12.30 6.29
CA ARG A 104 22.94 -12.51 7.32
C ARG A 104 22.91 -11.34 8.31
N ASP A 105 24.08 -10.77 8.60
CA ASP A 105 24.20 -9.57 9.42
C ASP A 105 23.63 -8.33 8.71
N LEU A 106 23.90 -8.15 7.42
CA LEU A 106 23.35 -7.02 6.63
C LEU A 106 21.82 -7.06 6.51
N ARG A 107 21.25 -8.23 6.23
CA ARG A 107 19.79 -8.40 6.14
C ARG A 107 19.12 -8.20 7.50
N SER A 108 19.74 -8.69 8.57
CA SER A 108 19.25 -8.44 9.91
C SER A 108 19.49 -6.99 10.38
N THR A 109 20.45 -6.23 9.85
CA THR A 109 20.56 -4.78 10.15
C THR A 109 19.49 -3.94 9.45
N PHE A 110 19.01 -4.37 8.28
CA PHE A 110 17.87 -3.74 7.60
C PHE A 110 16.53 -4.06 8.30
N ASP A 111 16.36 -5.32 8.74
CA ASP A 111 15.17 -5.76 9.49
C ASP A 111 15.18 -5.33 10.98
N ARG A 112 16.33 -4.92 11.55
CA ARG A 112 16.44 -4.54 12.98
C ARG A 112 15.99 -3.11 13.33
N GLY A 113 15.56 -2.31 12.35
CA GLY A 113 15.25 -0.89 12.58
C GLY A 113 13.80 -0.46 12.37
N ASN A 114 12.94 -1.33 11.83
CA ASN A 114 11.57 -0.96 11.48
C ASN A 114 10.57 -1.86 12.21
N ASP A 115 9.90 -1.28 13.21
CA ASP A 115 8.94 -1.95 14.09
C ASP A 115 7.47 -1.79 13.63
N SER A 116 7.25 -1.17 12.46
CA SER A 116 5.90 -0.96 11.93
C SER A 116 5.12 -2.26 11.74
N GLY A 117 3.80 -2.18 11.88
CA GLY A 117 2.91 -3.33 11.78
C GLY A 117 2.91 -4.24 13.02
N SER A 118 3.59 -3.83 14.10
CA SER A 118 3.49 -4.48 15.39
C SER A 118 2.59 -3.68 16.36
N PRO A 119 1.73 -4.34 17.15
CA PRO A 119 0.90 -3.65 18.14
C PRO A 119 1.77 -2.91 19.16
N GLY A 120 1.49 -1.62 19.38
CA GLY A 120 2.26 -0.79 20.31
C GLY A 120 3.65 -0.36 19.82
N ALA A 121 3.96 -0.52 18.53
CA ALA A 121 5.17 0.02 17.94
C ALA A 121 5.28 1.54 18.18
N PRO A 122 6.38 2.05 18.78
CA PRO A 122 6.55 3.47 18.98
C PRO A 122 6.63 4.19 17.62
N LEU A 123 5.86 5.27 17.48
CA LEU A 123 5.91 6.09 16.27
C LEU A 123 7.23 6.88 16.25
N PRO A 124 8.06 6.77 15.19
CA PRO A 124 9.28 7.55 15.05
C PRO A 124 9.03 9.04 15.25
N GLU A 125 9.94 9.74 15.93
CA GLU A 125 9.79 11.16 16.31
C GLU A 125 9.50 12.05 15.10
N GLU A 126 10.12 11.76 13.96
CA GLU A 126 9.90 12.49 12.73
C GLU A 126 8.49 12.32 12.10
N LEU A 127 7.72 11.34 12.54
CA LEU A 127 6.35 11.07 12.11
C LEU A 127 5.31 11.54 13.12
N GLN A 128 5.75 12.03 14.29
CA GLN A 128 4.85 12.57 15.31
C GLN A 128 4.20 13.86 14.82
N GLY A 129 2.94 14.04 15.19
CA GLY A 129 2.16 15.22 14.85
C GLY A 129 0.77 14.87 14.34
N TRP A 130 0.09 15.91 13.88
CA TRP A 130 -1.30 15.83 13.46
C TRP A 130 -1.48 15.09 12.13
N ASN A 131 -2.38 14.12 12.11
CA ASN A 131 -2.79 13.39 10.93
C ASN A 131 -4.02 14.02 10.28
N TRP A 132 -3.79 14.92 9.33
CA TRP A 132 -4.86 15.58 8.57
C TRP A 132 -5.71 14.60 7.76
N GLY A 133 -5.13 13.52 7.24
CA GLY A 133 -5.87 12.50 6.50
C GLY A 133 -6.91 11.80 7.38
N ALA A 134 -6.52 11.36 8.57
CA ALA A 134 -7.40 10.71 9.54
C ALA A 134 -8.49 11.65 10.07
N PHE A 135 -8.17 12.93 10.25
CA PHE A 135 -9.14 13.94 10.72
C PHE A 135 -10.22 14.26 9.65
N LEU A 136 -9.78 14.52 8.42
CA LEU A 136 -10.66 14.96 7.33
C LEU A 136 -11.45 13.80 6.70
N LEU A 137 -10.81 12.63 6.57
CA LEU A 137 -11.34 11.47 5.83
C LEU A 137 -11.39 10.21 6.71
N ASP A 138 -11.76 10.32 7.98
CA ASP A 138 -11.76 9.24 8.99
C ASP A 138 -12.06 7.82 8.48
N PHE A 139 -13.21 7.58 7.87
CA PHE A 139 -13.63 6.28 7.38
C PHE A 139 -12.77 5.80 6.20
N ALA A 140 -12.62 6.63 5.16
CA ALA A 140 -11.90 6.26 3.94
C ALA A 140 -10.39 6.06 4.23
N TRP A 141 -9.83 6.96 5.02
CA TRP A 141 -8.47 6.87 5.53
C TRP A 141 -8.28 5.61 6.39
N GLY A 142 -9.23 5.30 7.27
CA GLY A 142 -9.20 4.11 8.11
C GLY A 142 -9.13 2.82 7.29
N MET A 143 -9.91 2.74 6.21
CA MET A 143 -9.88 1.61 5.29
C MET A 143 -8.53 1.46 4.60
N GLY A 144 -7.95 2.55 4.09
CA GLY A 144 -6.65 2.53 3.41
C GLY A 144 -5.47 2.18 4.33
N ASN A 145 -5.58 2.53 5.61
CA ASN A 145 -4.52 2.33 6.62
C ASN A 145 -4.78 1.13 7.54
N ARG A 146 -5.84 0.33 7.31
CA ARG A 146 -6.24 -0.82 8.14
C ARG A 146 -6.56 -0.48 9.60
N VAL A 147 -7.04 0.73 9.83
CA VAL A 147 -7.49 1.21 11.15
C VAL A 147 -9.00 1.00 11.23
N TRP A 148 -9.43 -0.24 11.43
CA TRP A 148 -10.85 -0.63 11.33
C TRP A 148 -11.79 0.04 12.33
N TRP A 149 -11.29 0.39 13.52
CA TRP A 149 -12.13 1.10 14.49
C TRP A 149 -12.46 2.53 14.00
N ALA A 150 -11.58 3.18 13.21
CA ALA A 150 -11.85 4.48 12.59
C ALA A 150 -12.94 4.37 11.51
N VAL A 151 -12.98 3.25 10.79
CA VAL A 151 -14.03 2.91 9.83
C VAL A 151 -15.38 2.80 10.55
N VAL A 152 -15.44 2.01 11.63
CA VAL A 152 -16.67 1.85 12.43
C VAL A 152 -17.11 3.17 13.04
N ALA A 153 -16.19 3.93 13.63
CA ALA A 153 -16.47 5.24 14.21
C ALA A 153 -17.03 6.23 13.18
N GLY A 154 -16.44 6.29 11.97
CA GLY A 154 -16.90 7.14 10.88
C GLY A 154 -18.30 6.75 10.38
N LEU A 155 -18.57 5.45 10.19
CA LEU A 155 -19.90 4.98 9.79
C LEU A 155 -20.96 5.25 10.85
N LEU A 156 -20.63 5.03 12.13
CA LEU A 156 -21.52 5.34 13.24
C LEU A 156 -21.80 6.85 13.32
N ALA A 157 -20.77 7.68 13.13
CA ALA A 157 -20.92 9.13 13.07
C ALA A 157 -21.94 9.55 11.99
N TRP A 158 -21.81 8.99 10.78
CA TRP A 158 -22.75 9.22 9.68
C TRP A 158 -24.18 8.80 10.05
N LEU A 159 -24.35 7.57 10.56
CA LEU A 159 -25.67 7.06 10.96
C LEU A 159 -26.32 7.94 12.03
N VAL A 160 -25.56 8.28 13.07
CA VAL A 160 -26.07 9.07 14.20
C VAL A 160 -26.44 10.48 13.75
N VAL A 161 -25.64 11.14 12.90
CA VAL A 161 -25.96 12.48 12.37
C VAL A 161 -27.24 12.50 11.54
N PHE A 162 -27.57 11.41 10.84
CA PHE A 162 -28.81 11.27 10.08
C PHE A 162 -30.03 10.97 10.95
N LEU A 163 -29.87 10.18 12.02
CA LEU A 163 -30.99 9.76 12.88
C LEU A 163 -31.28 10.73 14.04
N THR A 164 -30.37 11.64 14.39
CA THR A 164 -30.50 12.50 15.57
C THR A 164 -31.34 13.76 15.27
N PRO A 165 -32.41 14.04 16.03
CA PRO A 165 -33.21 15.25 15.87
C PRO A 165 -32.45 16.53 16.28
N MET A 166 -32.84 17.67 15.69
CA MET A 166 -32.12 18.95 15.75
C MET A 166 -31.61 19.42 17.13
N PRO A 167 -32.35 19.32 18.25
CA PRO A 167 -31.84 19.80 19.53
C PRO A 167 -30.71 18.92 20.11
N ALA A 168 -30.73 17.60 19.87
CA ALA A 168 -29.66 16.69 20.30
C ALA A 168 -28.45 16.68 19.34
N ARG A 169 -28.62 17.26 18.14
CA ARG A 169 -27.62 17.22 17.06
C ARG A 169 -26.35 17.99 17.42
N TYR A 170 -26.46 19.13 18.11
CA TYR A 170 -25.29 19.96 18.49
C TYR A 170 -24.36 19.27 19.49
N LEU A 171 -24.92 18.66 20.55
CA LEU A 171 -24.15 17.89 21.52
C LEU A 171 -23.45 16.71 20.82
N MET A 172 -24.16 16.03 19.93
CA MET A 172 -23.60 14.93 19.15
C MET A 172 -22.46 15.39 18.22
N PHE A 173 -22.61 16.53 17.54
CA PHE A 173 -21.55 17.11 16.72
C PHE A 173 -20.29 17.39 17.53
N ALA A 174 -20.41 17.89 18.77
CA ALA A 174 -19.26 18.11 19.65
C ALA A 174 -18.54 16.80 20.01
N ILE A 175 -19.29 15.73 20.32
CA ILE A 175 -18.73 14.40 20.61
C ILE A 175 -18.00 13.84 19.38
N LEU A 176 -18.63 13.89 18.21
CA LEU A 176 -18.06 13.40 16.95
C LEU A 176 -16.82 14.19 16.52
N LEU A 177 -16.82 15.51 16.75
CA LEU A 177 -15.65 16.35 16.56
C LEU A 177 -14.51 15.91 17.49
N GLY A 178 -14.81 15.59 18.75
CA GLY A 178 -13.83 15.02 19.68
C GLY A 178 -13.20 13.72 19.18
N VAL A 179 -14.00 12.81 18.60
CA VAL A 179 -13.50 11.57 17.98
C VAL A 179 -12.59 11.88 16.79
N LYS A 180 -12.96 12.83 15.93
CA LYS A 180 -12.11 13.27 14.82
C LYS A 180 -10.80 13.88 15.31
N ILE A 181 -10.83 14.69 16.36
CA ILE A 181 -9.62 15.26 16.96
C ILE A 181 -8.69 14.15 17.47
N LEU A 182 -9.25 13.13 18.13
CA LEU A 182 -8.49 11.98 18.57
C LEU A 182 -7.84 11.23 17.40
N LEU A 183 -8.57 11.06 16.29
CA LEU A 183 -8.03 10.53 15.03
C LEU A 183 -6.91 11.40 14.46
N GLY A 184 -7.03 12.72 14.55
CA GLY A 184 -5.97 13.66 14.17
C GLY A 184 -4.71 13.46 15.01
N LEU A 185 -4.85 13.30 16.33
CA LEU A 185 -3.71 13.16 17.24
C LEU A 185 -3.02 11.79 17.15
N ARG A 186 -3.80 10.69 17.05
CA ARG A 186 -3.29 9.31 17.13
C ARG A 186 -3.35 8.53 15.82
N GLY A 187 -3.93 9.09 14.76
CA GLY A 187 -4.09 8.44 13.46
C GLY A 187 -2.77 7.90 12.92
N SER A 188 -1.70 8.69 12.99
CA SER A 188 -0.38 8.24 12.52
C SER A 188 0.14 7.03 13.29
N GLN A 189 -0.03 7.01 14.62
CA GLN A 189 0.36 5.88 15.46
C GLN A 189 -0.45 4.63 15.10
N TRP A 190 -1.77 4.73 15.03
CA TRP A 190 -2.62 3.58 14.69
C TRP A 190 -2.35 3.04 13.28
N ALA A 191 -2.07 3.91 12.30
CA ALA A 191 -1.70 3.48 10.96
C ALA A 191 -0.29 2.84 10.89
N TRP A 192 0.62 3.25 11.77
CA TRP A 192 1.95 2.67 11.90
C TRP A 192 1.88 1.24 12.46
N GLU A 193 1.07 1.04 13.50
CA GLU A 193 0.88 -0.26 14.16
C GLU A 193 0.05 -1.25 13.32
N ALA A 194 -0.86 -0.75 12.46
CA ALA A 194 -1.83 -1.60 11.74
C ALA A 194 -1.24 -2.42 10.57
N ARG A 195 -0.09 -2.03 10.01
CA ARG A 195 0.54 -2.76 8.91
C ARG A 195 2.05 -2.47 8.80
N PRO A 196 2.84 -3.40 8.25
CA PRO A 196 4.25 -3.14 7.99
C PRO A 196 4.41 -2.10 6.87
N TRP A 197 5.35 -1.19 7.07
CA TRP A 197 5.82 -0.17 6.13
C TRP A 197 7.28 -0.48 5.78
N GLN A 198 7.76 -0.08 4.60
CA GLN A 198 9.16 -0.32 4.22
C GLN A 198 10.10 0.66 4.93
N ASP A 199 9.70 1.92 4.99
CA ASP A 199 10.42 3.01 5.63
C ASP A 199 9.48 4.17 6.01
N THR A 200 10.00 5.12 6.79
CA THR A 200 9.24 6.29 7.24
C THR A 200 8.85 7.23 6.09
N ARG A 201 9.63 7.27 4.99
CA ARG A 201 9.29 8.11 3.82
C ARG A 201 8.10 7.54 3.08
N GLN A 202 8.04 6.22 2.86
CA GLN A 202 6.86 5.60 2.26
C GLN A 202 5.60 5.91 3.07
N PHE A 203 5.67 5.79 4.39
CA PHE A 203 4.56 6.16 5.28
C PHE A 203 4.13 7.63 5.10
N ARG A 204 5.10 8.55 5.18
CA ARG A 204 4.85 9.99 5.06
C ARG A 204 4.22 10.37 3.71
N LEU A 205 4.66 9.74 2.61
CA LEU A 205 4.08 9.96 1.28
C LEU A 205 2.61 9.56 1.23
N VAL A 206 2.26 8.39 1.78
CA VAL A 206 0.86 7.94 1.82
C VAL A 206 0.01 8.88 2.69
N GLN A 207 0.48 9.28 3.87
CA GLN A 207 -0.27 10.23 4.71
C GLN A 207 -0.46 11.59 4.03
N ARG A 208 0.53 12.07 3.27
CA ARG A 208 0.42 13.30 2.47
C ARG A 208 -0.61 13.17 1.35
N MET A 209 -0.67 12.03 0.67
CA MET A 209 -1.72 11.79 -0.34
C MET A 209 -3.11 11.89 0.28
N TRP A 210 -3.34 11.24 1.42
CA TRP A 210 -4.61 11.31 2.14
C TRP A 210 -4.97 12.73 2.58
N MET A 211 -4.00 13.48 3.11
CA MET A 211 -4.19 14.89 3.46
C MET A 211 -4.60 15.70 2.24
N ASN A 212 -3.88 15.58 1.12
CA ASN A 212 -4.17 16.33 -0.10
C ASN A 212 -5.59 16.04 -0.62
N TRP A 213 -5.97 14.76 -0.70
CA TRP A 213 -7.33 14.38 -1.09
C TRP A 213 -8.38 14.90 -0.11
N GLY A 214 -8.12 14.84 1.20
CA GLY A 214 -9.03 15.34 2.22
C GLY A 214 -9.27 16.84 2.09
N VAL A 215 -8.21 17.62 1.89
CA VAL A 215 -8.29 19.07 1.67
C VAL A 215 -9.08 19.39 0.40
N ILE A 216 -8.81 18.70 -0.72
CA ILE A 216 -9.54 18.90 -1.98
C ILE A 216 -11.03 18.63 -1.79
N ILE A 217 -11.39 17.52 -1.16
CA ILE A 217 -12.80 17.15 -0.92
C ILE A 217 -13.50 18.21 -0.06
N VAL A 218 -12.86 18.68 1.02
CA VAL A 218 -13.43 19.71 1.89
C VAL A 218 -13.63 21.02 1.15
N ILE A 219 -12.65 21.47 0.36
CA ILE A 219 -12.77 22.69 -0.46
C ILE A 219 -13.94 22.57 -1.43
N VAL A 220 -14.03 21.46 -2.17
CA VAL A 220 -15.14 21.22 -3.11
C VAL A 220 -16.48 21.23 -2.37
N MET A 221 -16.58 20.57 -1.22
CA MET A 221 -17.83 20.50 -0.46
C MET A 221 -18.26 21.89 0.03
N VAL A 222 -17.33 22.70 0.56
CA VAL A 222 -17.61 24.08 0.99
C VAL A 222 -18.10 24.93 -0.18
N VAL A 223 -17.45 24.84 -1.35
CA VAL A 223 -17.87 25.56 -2.56
C VAL A 223 -19.29 25.16 -2.95
N LEU A 224 -19.61 23.86 -2.98
CA LEU A 224 -20.94 23.37 -3.32
C LEU A 224 -22.03 23.87 -2.34
N VAL A 225 -21.73 23.87 -1.04
CA VAL A 225 -22.65 24.42 -0.02
C VAL A 225 -22.91 25.91 -0.28
N ILE A 226 -21.86 26.70 -0.54
CA ILE A 226 -22.01 28.13 -0.84
C ILE A 226 -22.86 28.35 -2.10
N GLN A 227 -22.68 27.55 -3.15
CA GLN A 227 -23.50 27.66 -4.37
C GLN A 227 -24.96 27.28 -4.11
N CYS A 228 -25.22 26.24 -3.31
CA CYS A 228 -26.58 25.85 -2.91
C CYS A 228 -27.29 26.96 -2.14
N MET A 229 -26.59 27.61 -1.21
CA MET A 229 -27.12 28.75 -0.44
C MET A 229 -27.42 29.99 -1.30
N ARG A 230 -26.85 30.08 -2.51
CA ARG A 230 -27.09 31.17 -3.47
C ARG A 230 -28.18 30.85 -4.50
N ALA A 231 -28.69 29.62 -4.55
CA ALA A 231 -29.74 29.26 -5.49
C ALA A 231 -31.03 30.02 -5.13
N PRO A 232 -31.61 30.81 -6.07
CA PRO A 232 -32.86 31.49 -5.80
C PRO A 232 -33.97 30.46 -5.58
N ALA A 233 -34.81 30.67 -4.56
CA ALA A 233 -36.01 29.86 -4.34
C ALA A 233 -36.86 29.88 -5.62
N THR A 234 -37.13 28.73 -6.20
CA THR A 234 -38.02 28.64 -7.36
C THR A 234 -39.39 29.19 -6.97
N PRO A 235 -39.97 30.14 -7.72
CA PRO A 235 -41.29 30.66 -7.40
C PRO A 235 -42.30 29.52 -7.47
N GLU A 236 -43.04 29.30 -6.39
CA GLU A 236 -44.10 28.31 -6.33
C GLU A 236 -45.17 28.69 -7.37
N THR A 237 -45.39 27.82 -8.35
CA THR A 237 -46.52 27.96 -9.29
C THR A 237 -47.82 27.85 -8.51
N PRO A 238 -48.69 28.88 -8.50
CA PRO A 238 -49.97 28.79 -7.79
C PRO A 238 -50.83 27.71 -8.46
N THR A 239 -51.18 26.68 -7.69
CA THR A 239 -52.18 25.69 -8.08
C THR A 239 -53.56 26.36 -8.10
N SER A 240 -54.19 26.37 -9.28
CA SER A 240 -55.57 26.81 -9.53
C SER A 240 -56.61 25.91 -8.89
#